data_AF-A0A1V5WQ45-F1
#
_entry.id   AF-A0A1V5WQ45-F1
#
_cell.length_a   1.000
_cell.length_b   1.000
_cell.length_c   1.000
_cell.angle_alpha   90.00
_cell.angle_beta   90.00
_cell.angle_gamma   90.00
#
_symmetry.space_group_name_H-M   'P 1'
#
loop_
_entity.id
_entity.type
_entity.pdbx_description
1 polymer ?
#
loop_
_entity_poly.entity_id
_entity_poly.type
_entity_poly.pdbx_seq_one_letter_code
_entity_poly.pdbx_strand_id
1 'polypeptide(L)'
;MSQLDAKAFEQMISEKRYDEAKDMLRQYFDNELGEEEEGEVYVDAMADYLAMSNRINEAYLADMNDLKAKLSQVDNMSEDITKSIDAEKIRGDIQNL
;
A
#
# COMPACT_ATOMS: atom_id res chain seq x y z
N MET A 1 16.40 26.37 -4.99
CA MET A 1 15.52 25.52 -4.16
C MET A 1 14.79 24.59 -5.11
N SER A 2 15.03 23.29 -4.99
CA SER A 2 14.27 22.28 -5.73
C SER A 2 12.94 22.14 -5.03
N GLN A 3 11.83 22.60 -5.61
CA GLN A 3 10.51 22.40 -5.01
C GLN A 3 10.04 20.98 -5.30
N LEU A 4 9.52 20.29 -4.27
CA LEU A 4 8.81 19.04 -4.44
C LEU A 4 7.64 19.27 -5.41
N ASP A 5 7.57 18.51 -6.50
CA ASP A 5 6.40 18.54 -7.38
C ASP A 5 5.24 17.83 -6.68
N ALA A 6 4.46 18.61 -5.92
CA ALA A 6 3.33 18.11 -5.15
C ALA A 6 2.29 17.42 -6.03
N LYS A 7 2.11 17.84 -7.30
CA LYS A 7 1.14 17.19 -8.20
C LYS A 7 1.62 15.82 -8.63
N ALA A 8 2.90 15.70 -8.99
CA ALA A 8 3.49 14.42 -9.33
C ALA A 8 3.47 13.47 -8.13
N PHE A 9 3.77 13.99 -6.93
CA PHE A 9 3.73 13.22 -5.69
C PHE A 9 2.31 12.73 -5.36
N GLU A 10 1.30 13.61 -5.39
CA GLU A 10 -0.10 13.24 -5.19
C GLU A 10 -0.58 12.21 -6.21
N GLN A 11 -0.16 12.36 -7.47
CA GLN A 11 -0.47 11.40 -8.52
C GLN A 11 0.13 10.02 -8.21
N MET A 12 1.40 9.94 -7.82
CA MET A 12 2.05 8.67 -7.43
C MET A 12 1.33 8.00 -6.26
N ILE A 13 0.90 8.76 -5.26
CA ILE A 13 0.08 8.23 -4.15
C ILE A 13 -1.25 7.70 -4.65
N SER A 14 -1.96 8.44 -5.52
CA SER A 14 -3.24 8.01 -6.07
C SER A 14 -3.14 6.75 -6.94
N GLU A 15 -2.01 6.59 -7.63
CA GLU A 15 -1.69 5.44 -8.48
C GLU A 15 -1.06 4.27 -7.71
N LYS A 16 -0.93 4.38 -6.38
CA LYS A 16 -0.31 3.38 -5.49
C LYS A 16 1.17 3.09 -5.81
N ARG A 17 1.85 4.04 -6.44
CA ARG A 17 3.28 4.00 -6.78
C ARG A 17 4.11 4.50 -5.58
N TYR A 18 3.98 3.80 -4.46
CA TYR A 18 4.53 4.25 -3.17
C TYR A 18 6.05 4.28 -3.12
N ASP A 19 6.73 3.36 -3.81
CA ASP A 19 8.20 3.35 -3.88
C ASP A 19 8.72 4.58 -4.64
N GLU A 20 8.06 4.95 -5.74
CA GLU A 20 8.41 6.13 -6.52
C GLU A 20 8.14 7.42 -5.75
N ALA A 21 7.05 7.47 -4.98
CA ALA A 21 6.76 8.59 -4.09
C ALA A 21 7.82 8.74 -2.98
N LYS A 22 8.31 7.63 -2.41
CA LYS A 22 9.40 7.64 -1.43
C LYS A 22 10.72 8.09 -2.03
N ASP A 23 11.06 7.63 -3.23
CA ASP A 23 12.27 8.04 -3.92
C ASP A 23 12.26 9.53 -4.28
N MET A 24 11.11 10.06 -4.71
CA MET A 24 10.93 11.50 -4.96
C MET A 24 11.13 12.33 -3.68
N LEU A 25 10.54 11.88 -2.56
CA LEU A 25 10.75 12.50 -1.24
C LEU A 25 12.23 12.47 -0.84
N ARG A 26 12.89 11.33 -0.97
CA ARG A 26 14.29 11.17 -0.62
C ARG A 26 15.17 12.10 -1.46
N GLN A 27 14.96 12.17 -2.77
CA GLN A 27 15.70 13.08 -3.64
C GLN A 27 15.47 14.55 -3.30
N TYR A 28 14.26 14.92 -2.89
CA TYR A 28 13.96 16.28 -2.46
C TYR A 28 14.80 16.63 -1.22
N PHE A 29 14.78 15.78 -0.18
CA PHE A 29 15.56 16.02 1.04
C PHE A 29 17.08 15.87 0.84
N ASP A 30 17.56 14.94 0.02
CA ASP A 30 18.99 14.81 -0.30
C ASP A 30 19.52 16.07 -1.02
N ASN A 31 18.67 16.82 -1.74
CA ASN A 31 19.03 18.05 -2.45
C ASN A 31 18.78 19.33 -1.65
N GLU A 32 17.84 19.34 -0.70
CA GLU A 32 17.61 20.48 0.20
C GLU A 32 18.59 20.49 1.38
N LEU A 33 18.96 19.32 1.92
CA LEU A 33 19.83 19.17 3.09
C LEU A 33 21.33 19.34 2.78
N GLY A 34 21.70 20.26 1.89
CA GLY A 34 23.11 20.62 1.68
C GLY A 34 23.76 21.01 3.02
N GLU A 35 25.04 20.67 3.20
CA GLU A 35 25.82 20.68 4.46
C GLU A 35 25.80 21.99 5.30
N GLU A 36 25.13 23.05 4.86
CA GLU A 36 25.17 24.40 5.44
C GLU A 36 23.93 24.83 6.22
N GLU A 37 22.83 24.06 6.26
CA GLU A 37 21.63 24.49 6.99
C GLU A 37 21.72 24.23 8.50
N GLU A 38 21.60 25.32 9.27
CA GLU A 38 21.60 25.36 10.73
C GLU A 38 20.72 24.24 11.30
N GLY A 39 21.20 23.52 12.32
CA GLY A 39 20.60 22.27 12.80
C GLY A 39 19.12 22.32 13.20
N GLU A 40 18.53 23.50 13.36
CA GLU A 40 17.08 23.69 13.56
C GLU A 40 16.29 23.45 12.27
N VAL A 41 16.74 23.99 11.13
CA VAL A 41 16.15 23.74 9.80
C VAL A 41 16.25 22.27 9.42
N TYR A 42 17.36 21.63 9.77
CA TYR A 42 17.57 20.20 9.56
C TYR A 42 16.56 19.33 10.33
N VAL A 43 16.28 19.69 11.58
CA VAL A 43 15.34 18.94 12.44
C VAL A 43 13.91 19.09 11.91
N ASP A 44 13.51 20.30 11.50
CA ASP A 44 12.18 20.56 10.95
C ASP A 44 11.98 19.82 9.61
N ALA A 45 12.97 19.89 8.70
CA ALA A 45 12.96 19.17 7.44
C ALA A 45 12.85 17.64 7.66
N MET A 46 13.60 17.10 8.63
CA MET A 46 13.51 15.68 8.97
C MET A 46 12.17 15.28 9.60
N ALA A 47 11.57 16.16 10.40
CA ALA A 47 10.24 15.93 10.96
C ALA A 47 9.17 15.84 9.84
N ASP A 48 9.25 16.73 8.84
CA ASP A 48 8.37 16.71 7.67
C ASP A 48 8.57 15.46 6.82
N TYR A 49 9.83 15.07 6.56
CA TYR A 49 10.15 13.81 5.88
C TYR A 49 9.54 12.60 6.61
N LEU A 50 9.73 12.52 7.93
CA LEU A 50 9.19 11.42 8.74
C LEU A 50 7.66 11.39 8.72
N ALA A 51 7.01 12.55 8.82
CA ALA A 51 5.55 12.65 8.76
C ALA A 51 5.01 12.17 7.41
N MET A 52 5.63 12.59 6.31
CA MET A 52 5.24 12.17 4.96
C MET A 52 5.51 10.68 4.73
N SER A 53 6.67 10.16 5.15
CA SER A 53 7.02 8.74 5.04
C SER A 53 6.05 7.86 5.83
N ASN A 54 5.66 8.28 7.04
CA ASN A 54 4.66 7.57 7.84
C ASN A 54 3.29 7.52 7.14
N ARG A 55 2.84 8.61 6.53
CA ARG A 55 1.59 8.64 5.76
C ARG A 55 1.61 7.67 4.58
N ILE A 56 2.73 7.59 3.86
CA ILE A 56 2.90 6.61 2.77
C ILE A 56 2.81 5.18 3.31
N ASN A 57 3.48 4.90 4.43
CA ASN A 57 3.45 3.58 5.05
C ASN A 57 2.05 3.20 5.55
N GLU A 58 1.30 4.14 6.11
CA GLU A 58 -0.09 3.92 6.51
C GLU A 58 -0.99 3.58 5.32
N ALA A 59 -0.87 4.32 4.21
CA ALA A 59 -1.60 4.04 2.97
C ALA A 59 -1.25 2.65 2.42
N TYR A 60 0.04 2.30 2.40
CA TYR A 60 0.51 0.99 1.97
C TYR A 60 -0.04 -0.14 2.85
N LEU A 61 -0.04 0.04 4.17
CA LEU A 61 -0.59 -0.93 5.12
C LEU A 61 -2.11 -1.09 4.96
N ALA A 62 -2.83 0.00 4.75
CA ALA A 62 -4.26 -0.05 4.48
C ALA A 62 -4.57 -0.86 3.22
N ASP A 63 -3.83 -0.62 2.14
CA ASP A 63 -3.95 -1.37 0.89
C ASP A 63 -3.60 -2.86 1.06
N MET A 64 -2.54 -3.18 1.80
CA MET A 64 -2.20 -4.58 2.11
C MET A 64 -3.30 -5.28 2.90
N ASN A 65 -3.92 -4.59 3.86
CA ASN A 65 -5.01 -5.15 4.65
C ASN A 65 -6.28 -5.37 3.82
N ASP A 66 -6.61 -4.45 2.91
CA ASP A 66 -7.71 -4.63 1.95
C ASP A 66 -7.43 -5.83 1.03
N LEU A 67 -6.21 -5.96 0.52
CA LEU A 67 -5.81 -7.08 -0.32
C LEU A 67 -5.92 -8.42 0.43
N LYS A 68 -5.48 -8.44 1.70
CA LYS A 68 -5.62 -9.61 2.58
C LYS A 68 -7.10 -9.98 2.82
N ALA A 69 -7.97 -8.99 3.03
CA ALA A 69 -9.40 -9.22 3.21
C ALA A 69 -10.03 -9.83 1.94
N LYS A 70 -9.67 -9.31 0.77
CA LYS A 70 -10.11 -9.85 -0.53
C LYS A 70 -9.63 -11.29 -0.75
N LEU A 71 -8.38 -11.59 -0.42
CA LEU A 71 -7.87 -12.97 -0.50
C LEU A 71 -8.66 -13.93 0.39
N SER A 72 -8.95 -13.52 1.63
CA SER A 72 -9.79 -14.34 2.53
C SER A 72 -11.21 -14.55 1.99
N GLN A 73 -11.80 -13.58 1.30
CA GLN A 73 -13.09 -13.76 0.64
C GLN A 73 -13.01 -14.79 -0.49
N VAL A 74 -11.95 -14.76 -1.30
CA VAL A 74 -11.71 -15.73 -2.36
C VAL A 74 -11.56 -17.15 -1.80
N ASP A 75 -10.82 -17.31 -0.71
CA ASP A 75 -10.65 -18.61 -0.04
C ASP A 75 -11.99 -19.16 0.46
N ASN A 76 -12.81 -18.33 1.11
CA ASN A 76 -14.14 -18.72 1.56
C ASN A 76 -15.06 -19.13 0.39
N MET A 77 -15.03 -18.38 -0.72
CA MET A 77 -15.79 -18.74 -1.92
C MET A 77 -15.34 -20.09 -2.51
N SER A 78 -14.03 -20.37 -2.49
CA SER A 78 -13.47 -21.63 -2.95
C SER A 78 -13.95 -22.82 -2.09
N GLU A 79 -13.97 -22.65 -0.77
CA GLU A 79 -14.51 -23.68 0.14
C GLU A 79 -16.00 -23.93 -0.11
N ASP A 80 -16.80 -22.87 -0.29
CA ASP A 80 -18.24 -23.00 -0.51
C ASP A 80 -18.57 -23.68 -1.85
N ILE A 81 -17.81 -23.39 -2.90
CA ILE A 81 -17.91 -24.09 -4.19
C ILE A 81 -17.56 -25.58 -4.01
N THR A 82 -16.48 -25.88 -3.29
CA THR A 82 -16.04 -27.26 -3.04
C THR A 82 -17.12 -28.06 -2.29
N LYS A 83 -17.68 -27.49 -1.21
CA LYS A 83 -18.79 -28.10 -0.45
C LYS A 83 -20.03 -28.31 -1.33
N SER A 84 -20.32 -27.39 -2.25
CA SER A 84 -21.46 -27.50 -3.16
C SER A 84 -21.28 -28.63 -4.16
N ILE A 85 -20.08 -28.77 -4.75
CA ILE A 85 -19.75 -29.87 -5.67
C ILE A 85 -19.86 -31.23 -4.96
N ASP A 86 -19.33 -31.33 -3.74
CA ASP A 86 -19.43 -32.56 -2.95
C ASP A 86 -20.88 -32.93 -2.63
N ALA A 87 -21.72 -31.95 -2.30
CA ALA A 87 -23.14 -32.17 -2.04
C ALA A 87 -23.90 -32.64 -3.29
N GLU A 88 -23.59 -32.10 -4.47
CA GLU A 88 -24.16 -32.57 -5.74
C GLU A 88 -23.74 -33.99 -6.08
N LYS A 89 -22.46 -34.32 -5.85
CA LYS A 89 -21.93 -35.67 -6.07
C LYS A 89 -22.62 -36.70 -5.16
N ILE A 90 -22.75 -36.40 -3.87
CA ILE A 90 -23.47 -37.25 -2.90
C ILE A 90 -24.93 -37.45 -3.33
N ARG A 91 -25.59 -36.40 -3.82
CA ARG A 91 -26.98 -36.50 -4.32
C ARG A 91 -27.08 -37.43 -5.54
N GLY A 92 -26.13 -37.34 -6.46
CA GLY A 92 -26.05 -38.22 -7.63
C GLY A 92 -25.84 -39.69 -7.25
N ASP A 93 -24.96 -39.95 -6.27
CA ASP A 93 -24.71 -41.31 -5.78
C ASP A 93 -25.95 -41.94 -5.13
N ILE A 94 -26.76 -41.15 -4.39
CA ILE A 94 -28.02 -41.61 -3.78
C ILE A 94 -29.07 -41.95 -4.84
N GLN A 95 -29.16 -41.19 -5.93
CA GLN A 95 -30.15 -41.43 -7.00
C GLN A 95 -29.85 -42.67 -7.85
N ASN A 96 -28.61 -43.14 -7.82
CA ASN A 96 -28.14 -44.32 -8.56
C ASN A 96 -28.13 -45.61 -7.71
N LEU A 97 -28.60 -45.54 -6.45
CA LEU A 97 -28.87 -46.69 -5.57
C LEU A 97 -30.32 -47.14 -5.70
#